data_AF-A0A972L7B5-F1
#
_entry.id   AF-A0A972L7B5-F1
#
_cell.length_a   1.000
_cell.length_b   1.000
_cell.length_c   1.000
_cell.angle_alpha   90.00
_cell.angle_beta   90.00
_cell.angle_gamma   90.00
#
_symmetry.space_group_name_H-M   'P 1'
#
loop_
_entity.id
_entity.type
_entity.pdbx_description
1 polymer ?
#
loop_
_entity_poly.entity_id
_entity_poly.type
_entity_poly.pdbx_seq_one_letter_code
_entity_poly.pdbx_strand_id
1 'polypeptide(L)'
;MNVDARLCGGTPFLPSGALGKTRPGSCPRCHSDRLWGHGFVERLFDGFSVPLLIRRYRCSLCGCIITLRPDSHFPRIQAPKEEIRSALSHRIATGR
;
A
#
# COMPACT_ATOMS: atom_id res chain seq x y z
N MET A 1 31.95 1.48 -26.49
CA MET A 1 32.01 1.98 -25.11
C MET A 1 30.85 1.34 -24.37
N ASN A 2 31.20 0.32 -23.60
CA ASN A 2 30.29 -0.58 -22.90
C ASN A 2 30.03 0.00 -21.51
N VAL A 3 28.78 0.05 -21.08
CA VAL A 3 28.46 0.08 -19.64
C VAL A 3 27.16 -0.70 -19.43
N ASP A 4 27.37 -1.93 -18.97
CA ASP A 4 26.37 -2.91 -18.56
C ASP A 4 25.44 -2.34 -17.48
N ALA A 5 24.15 -2.22 -17.81
CA ALA A 5 23.07 -1.99 -16.85
C ALA A 5 22.68 -3.32 -16.18
N ARG A 6 23.56 -3.88 -15.34
CA ARG A 6 23.22 -4.96 -14.42
C ARG A 6 23.44 -4.48 -12.97
N LEU A 7 22.39 -4.67 -12.18
CA LEU A 7 22.39 -4.70 -10.71
C LEU A 7 22.44 -3.34 -9.99
N CYS A 8 21.27 -2.72 -9.81
CA CYS A 8 20.96 -2.07 -8.54
C CYS A 8 19.79 -2.82 -7.88
N GLY A 9 20.08 -4.07 -7.50
CA GLY A 9 19.36 -4.78 -6.46
C GLY A 9 19.64 -4.11 -5.11
N GLY A 10 18.95 -3.00 -4.87
CA GLY A 10 18.85 -2.42 -3.54
C GLY A 10 17.48 -2.76 -3.00
N THR A 11 17.37 -3.83 -2.21
CA THR A 11 16.30 -3.92 -1.23
C THR A 11 16.34 -2.60 -0.44
N PRO A 12 15.31 -1.75 -0.51
CA PRO A 12 15.31 -0.59 0.36
C PRO A 12 15.30 -1.15 1.77
N PHE A 13 16.22 -0.69 2.62
CA PHE A 13 16.16 -0.87 4.06
C PHE A 13 14.73 -0.56 4.50
N LEU A 14 13.93 -1.61 4.70
CA LEU A 14 12.60 -1.51 5.27
C LEU A 14 12.88 -1.50 6.78
N PRO A 15 12.57 -0.41 7.50
CA PRO A 15 12.59 -0.48 8.96
C PRO A 15 11.68 -1.64 9.38
N SER A 16 12.15 -2.47 10.30
CA SER A 16 11.47 -3.65 10.83
C SER A 16 10.02 -3.29 11.20
N GLY A 17 9.06 -3.56 10.30
CA GLY A 17 7.66 -3.14 10.45
C GLY A 17 6.98 -2.54 9.21
N ALA A 18 7.72 -2.22 8.15
CA ALA A 18 7.11 -1.73 6.91
C ALA A 18 6.51 -2.89 6.09
N LEU A 19 5.18 -2.99 6.05
CA LEU A 19 4.47 -4.02 5.28
C LEU A 19 4.59 -3.70 3.77
N GLY A 20 5.51 -4.40 3.10
CA GLY A 20 5.85 -4.22 1.71
C GLY A 20 4.76 -4.67 0.76
N LYS A 21 3.95 -3.73 0.26
CA LYS A 21 3.44 -3.84 -1.11
C LYS A 21 4.49 -3.27 -2.06
N THR A 22 4.70 -3.95 -3.18
CA THR A 22 5.58 -3.49 -4.25
C THR A 22 5.16 -2.11 -4.74
N ARG A 23 6.10 -1.35 -5.30
CA ARG A 23 5.81 -0.08 -5.95
C ARG A 23 4.71 -0.31 -7.00
N PRO A 24 3.66 0.53 -7.06
CA PRO A 24 2.64 0.42 -8.11
C PRO A 24 3.31 0.57 -9.49
N GLY A 25 2.90 -0.24 -10.46
CA GLY A 25 3.44 -0.15 -11.82
C GLY A 25 3.04 1.16 -12.53
N SER A 26 1.86 1.69 -12.21
CA SER A 26 1.34 2.91 -12.82
C SER A 26 0.43 3.69 -11.88
N CYS A 27 0.21 4.96 -12.22
CA CYS A 27 -0.71 5.84 -11.52
C CYS A 27 -2.16 5.38 -11.74
N PRO A 28 -2.98 5.21 -10.69
CA PRO A 28 -4.38 4.81 -10.84
C PRO A 28 -5.27 5.91 -11.45
N ARG A 29 -4.78 7.15 -11.55
CA ARG A 29 -5.52 8.29 -12.13
C ARG A 29 -5.17 8.58 -13.58
N CYS A 30 -3.89 8.55 -13.95
CA CYS A 30 -3.42 8.93 -15.29
C CYS A 30 -2.64 7.83 -16.01
N HIS A 31 -2.54 6.64 -15.41
CA HIS A 31 -1.86 5.46 -15.95
C HIS A 31 -0.37 5.62 -16.30
N SER A 32 0.24 6.77 -16.01
CA SER A 32 1.68 6.97 -16.13
C SER A 32 2.45 6.15 -15.10
N ASP A 33 3.60 5.62 -15.52
CA ASP A 33 4.62 4.94 -14.75
C ASP A 33 5.52 5.88 -13.90
N ARG A 34 5.38 7.21 -14.09
CA ARG A 34 6.17 8.26 -13.42
C ARG A 34 5.72 8.49 -11.97
N LEU A 35 5.91 7.47 -11.16
CA LEU A 35 5.72 7.49 -9.72
C LEU A 35 7.05 7.70 -9.01
N TRP A 36 7.05 8.52 -7.97
CA TRP A 36 8.22 8.76 -7.13
C TRP A 36 7.87 8.66 -5.65
N GLY A 37 8.84 8.28 -4.83
CA GLY A 37 8.64 8.11 -3.40
C GLY A 37 8.29 9.45 -2.74
N HIS A 38 7.18 9.49 -2.02
CA HIS A 38 6.66 10.67 -1.31
C HIS A 38 6.74 10.45 0.22
N GLY A 39 7.83 9.81 0.65
CA GLY A 39 8.09 9.48 2.05
C GLY A 39 7.20 8.38 2.63
N PHE A 40 7.17 8.32 3.95
CA PHE A 40 6.41 7.35 4.74
C PHE A 40 5.35 8.03 5.59
N VAL A 41 4.37 7.26 6.06
CA VAL A 41 3.33 7.71 7.00
C VAL A 41 2.94 6.55 7.92
N GLU A 42 2.76 6.83 9.20
CA GLU A 42 2.21 5.85 10.12
C GLU A 42 0.69 5.79 9.99
N ARG A 43 0.15 4.58 9.98
CA ARG A 43 -1.29 4.33 9.87
C ARG A 43 -1.66 3.20 10.82
N LEU A 44 -2.75 3.40 11.55
CA LEU A 44 -3.39 2.35 12.33
C LEU A 44 -4.24 1.48 11.41
N PHE A 45 -4.17 0.18 11.65
CA PHE A 45 -4.95 -0.85 10.98
C PHE A 45 -5.42 -1.84 12.03
N ASP A 46 -6.70 -2.20 11.97
CA ASP A 46 -7.24 -3.20 12.87
C ASP A 46 -6.56 -4.54 12.59
N GLY A 47 -6.25 -5.29 13.65
CA GLY A 47 -5.45 -6.51 13.60
C GLY A 47 -3.94 -6.30 13.78
N PHE A 48 -3.45 -5.06 13.92
CA PHE A 48 -2.06 -4.77 14.27
C PHE A 48 -1.97 -4.08 15.63
N SER A 49 -1.03 -4.50 16.47
CA SER A 49 -0.81 -3.94 17.81
C SER A 49 -0.07 -2.60 17.81
N VAL A 50 0.54 -2.23 16.69
CA VAL A 50 1.33 -1.01 16.52
C VAL A 50 0.97 -0.30 15.21
N PRO A 51 1.15 1.03 15.11
CA PRO A 51 1.06 1.74 13.85
C PRO A 51 2.00 1.14 12.81
N LEU A 52 1.51 0.94 11.59
CA LEU A 52 2.33 0.48 10.49
C LEU A 52 2.92 1.67 9.74
N LEU A 53 4.22 1.60 9.47
CA LEU A 53 4.90 2.57 8.63
C LEU A 53 4.66 2.24 7.15
N ILE A 54 3.90 3.09 6.47
CA ILE A 54 3.42 2.89 5.11
C ILE A 54 4.14 3.81 4.13
N ARG A 55 4.62 3.26 3.02
CA ARG A 55 5.23 4.04 1.94
C ARG A 55 4.18 4.76 1.10
N ARG A 56 4.47 6.01 0.74
CA ARG A 56 3.68 6.82 -0.18
C ARG A 56 4.42 7.00 -1.51
N TYR A 57 3.67 7.07 -2.58
CA TYR A 57 4.14 7.46 -3.90
C TYR A 57 3.33 8.67 -4.38
N ARG A 58 3.95 9.54 -5.16
CA ARG A 58 3.27 10.64 -5.84
C ARG A 58 3.50 10.48 -7.34
N CYS A 59 2.48 10.73 -8.15
CA CYS A 59 2.62 10.85 -9.59
C CYS A 59 3.15 12.23 -9.94
N SER A 60 4.21 12.32 -10.73
CA SER A 60 4.75 13.63 -11.17
C SER A 60 3.88 14.33 -12.21
N LEU A 61 3.05 13.60 -12.94
CA LEU A 61 2.18 14.17 -13.99
C LEU A 61 0.89 14.75 -13.42
N CYS A 62 0.12 13.97 -12.66
CA CYS A 62 -1.20 14.38 -12.17
C CYS A 62 -1.23 14.71 -10.67
N GLY A 63 -0.11 14.58 -9.96
CA GLY A 63 -0.02 14.84 -8.52
C GLY A 63 -0.72 13.82 -7.63
N CYS A 64 -1.32 12.75 -8.19
CA CYS A 64 -2.00 11.71 -7.43
C CYS A 64 -1.08 11.07 -6.38
N ILE A 65 -1.54 10.97 -5.14
CA ILE A 65 -0.82 10.34 -4.03
C ILE A 65 -1.37 8.92 -3.85
N ILE A 66 -0.49 7.94 -3.91
CA ILE A 66 -0.77 6.52 -3.73
C ILE A 66 -0.16 6.12 -2.39
N THR A 67 -0.99 5.63 -1.50
CA THR A 67 -0.55 5.11 -0.20
C THR A 67 -0.66 3.59 -0.24
N LEU A 68 0.44 2.89 0.06
CA LEU A 68 0.40 1.43 0.16
C LEU A 68 -0.48 0.97 1.33
N ARG A 69 -0.82 -0.30 1.37
CA ARG A 69 -1.68 -0.86 2.43
C ARG A 69 -1.38 -2.35 2.61
N PRO A 70 -1.55 -2.92 3.81
CA PRO A 70 -1.59 -4.37 3.97
C PRO A 70 -2.53 -5.05 2.97
N ASP A 71 -2.23 -6.30 2.58
CA ASP A 71 -3.16 -7.05 1.73
C ASP A 71 -4.40 -7.53 2.47
N SER A 72 -4.30 -7.67 3.78
CA SER A 72 -5.45 -7.91 4.64
C SER A 72 -6.50 -6.80 4.57
N HIS A 73 -6.25 -5.62 3.99
CA HIS A 73 -7.16 -4.46 4.09
C HIS A 73 -7.58 -3.89 2.73
N PHE A 74 -8.83 -3.42 2.64
CA PHE A 74 -9.32 -2.70 1.45
C PHE A 74 -8.83 -1.24 1.41
N PRO A 75 -8.77 -0.62 0.21
CA PRO A 75 -8.53 0.81 0.11
C PRO A 75 -9.48 1.63 1.00
N ARG A 76 -8.91 2.56 1.78
CA ARG A 76 -9.63 3.46 2.71
C ARG A 76 -10.26 2.80 3.95
N ILE A 77 -10.19 1.48 4.14
CA ILE A 77 -10.83 0.79 5.29
C ILE A 77 -9.79 0.23 6.28
N GLN A 78 -9.91 0.60 7.56
CA GLN A 78 -8.98 0.19 8.62
C GLN A 78 -9.19 -1.25 9.10
N ALA A 79 -10.38 -1.81 8.92
CA ALA A 79 -10.70 -3.19 9.23
C ALA A 79 -10.17 -4.19 8.18
N PRO A 80 -9.74 -5.40 8.59
CA PRO A 80 -9.33 -6.43 7.66
C PRO A 80 -10.51 -6.96 6.82
N LYS A 81 -10.20 -7.45 5.62
CA LYS A 81 -11.13 -8.04 4.65
C LYS A 81 -11.95 -9.16 5.29
N GLU A 82 -11.35 -9.95 6.19
CA GLU A 82 -12.00 -11.06 6.88
C GLU A 82 -13.08 -10.59 7.85
N GLU A 83 -12.79 -9.57 8.66
CA GLU A 83 -13.76 -8.99 9.58
C GLU A 83 -14.93 -8.35 8.83
N ILE A 84 -14.65 -7.64 7.74
CA ILE A 84 -15.67 -7.07 6.87
C ILE A 84 -16.56 -8.18 6.29
N ARG A 85 -15.96 -9.28 5.81
CA ARG A 85 -16.71 -10.44 5.30
C ARG A 85 -17.57 -11.09 6.38
N SER A 86 -17.02 -11.30 7.58
CA SER A 86 -17.74 -11.89 8.71
C SER A 86 -18.95 -11.03 9.10
N ALA A 87 -18.75 -9.72 9.25
CA ALA A 87 -19.83 -8.77 9.55
C ALA A 87 -20.91 -8.76 8.46
N LEU A 88 -20.53 -8.79 7.18
CA LEU A 88 -21.48 -8.87 6.07
C LEU A 88 -22.25 -10.20 6.06
N SER A 89 -21.57 -11.33 6.26
CA SER A 89 -22.21 -12.64 6.35
C SER A 89 -23.22 -12.70 7.51
N HIS A 90 -22.85 -12.17 8.68
CA HIS A 90 -23.76 -12.08 9.82
C HIS A 90 -25.00 -11.22 9.49
N ARG A 91 -24.80 -10.06 8.86
CA ARG A 91 -25.89 -9.16 8.44
C ARG A 91 -26.84 -9.81 7.46
N ILE A 92 -26.30 -10.51 6.47
CA ILE A 92 -27.09 -11.24 5.48
C ILE A 92 -27.91 -12.35 6.14
N ALA A 93 -27.30 -13.09 7.09
CA ALA A 93 -27.96 -14.20 7.77
C ALA A 93 -29.03 -13.77 8.78
N THR A 94 -28.82 -12.64 9.49
CA THR A 94 -29.67 -12.23 10.62
C THR A 94 -30.55 -11.02 10.33
N GLY A 95 -30.32 -10.30 9.22
CA GLY A 95 -31.05 -9.09 8.86
C GLY A 95 -30.67 -7.85 9.68
N ARG A 96 -29.56 -7.89 10.44
CA ARG A 96 -29.04 -6.78 11.27
C ARG A 96 -27.56 -6.56 11.09
#